data_AF-A0A1T5PC89-F1
#
_entry.id   AF-A0A1T5PC89-F1
#
_cell.length_a   1.000
_cell.length_b   1.000
_cell.length_c   1.000
_cell.angle_alpha   90.00
_cell.angle_beta   90.00
_cell.angle_gamma   90.00
#
_symmetry.space_group_name_H-M   'P 1'
#
loop_
_entity.id
_entity.type
_entity.pdbx_description
1 polymer ?
#
loop_
_entity_poly.entity_id
_entity_poly.type
_entity_poly.pdbx_seq_one_letter_code
_entity_poly.pdbx_strand_id
1 'polypeptide(L)'
;MTRLTRNLSKLSWVLLGTGAMFLASCSKNNDVAAPGLQSVNGRVQADVVVPDGGSVDITNNNGQGKVYRTGTVYRVENFKQIYSTDPGQPANGTFFWRFSDNDAGTPASYNIKFSGVATGDITAGGTDELRFVDKAFSSVVAADWTTATVPVANTIGMNTVVGTGIPPAVSALANGKGWYIYNWSAGHTVTPVSGRTLLFKSGTTVVAFEIISIYQNQVTGGTFPYYHFRYKTL
;
A
#
# COMPACT_ATOMS: atom_id res chain seq x y z
N MET A 1 15.98 65.21 35.85
CA MET A 1 17.39 65.17 35.36
C MET A 1 17.40 64.23 34.15
N THR A 2 17.45 64.77 32.92
CA THR A 2 18.65 64.85 32.05
C THR A 2 19.21 63.47 31.64
N ARG A 3 19.55 63.20 30.37
CA ARG A 3 19.35 63.83 29.04
C ARG A 3 20.08 62.92 28.02
N LEU A 4 19.63 62.85 26.76
CA LEU A 4 20.45 62.55 25.54
C LEU A 4 21.20 61.18 25.45
N THR A 5 21.65 60.63 24.30
CA THR A 5 21.15 60.58 22.89
C THR A 5 21.98 59.56 22.07
N ARG A 6 21.34 58.88 21.10
CA ARG A 6 21.80 58.56 19.71
C ARG A 6 23.08 57.74 19.40
N ASN A 7 22.91 56.95 18.32
CA ASN A 7 23.84 56.63 17.21
C ASN A 7 24.87 55.49 17.31
N LEU A 8 24.47 54.35 16.72
CA LEU A 8 25.02 53.76 15.46
C LEU A 8 26.53 53.60 15.22
N SER A 9 26.87 52.37 14.77
CA SER A 9 27.93 52.01 13.80
C SER A 9 29.40 52.06 14.32
N LYS A 10 30.38 51.29 13.81
CA LYS A 10 30.49 50.16 12.85
C LYS A 10 31.96 49.65 12.88
N LEU A 11 32.23 48.39 12.49
CA LEU A 11 33.57 47.88 12.06
C LEU A 11 34.68 47.88 13.18
N SER A 12 35.79 47.13 13.20
CA SER A 12 36.51 46.14 12.35
C SER A 12 37.55 45.40 13.25
N TRP A 13 38.23 44.28 12.94
CA TRP A 13 38.16 43.25 11.87
C TRP A 13 38.91 41.95 12.33
N VAL A 14 38.43 40.79 11.86
CA VAL A 14 39.14 39.69 11.16
C VAL A 14 40.61 39.33 11.52
N LEU A 15 40.89 38.05 11.79
CA LEU A 15 41.81 37.11 11.08
C LEU A 15 41.80 35.74 11.81
N LEU A 16 41.27 34.66 11.22
CA LEU A 16 41.91 33.68 10.31
C LEU A 16 42.79 32.61 10.99
N GLY A 17 42.41 31.34 10.80
CA GLY A 17 43.14 30.15 11.23
C GLY A 17 42.63 28.92 10.46
N THR A 18 43.34 28.53 9.41
CA THR A 18 42.88 27.62 8.35
C THR A 18 43.01 26.14 8.74
N GLY A 19 42.01 25.32 8.39
CA GLY A 19 42.09 23.85 8.47
C GLY A 19 41.43 23.22 7.25
N ALA A 20 42.20 22.93 6.21
CA ALA A 20 41.71 22.23 5.02
C ALA A 20 41.78 20.71 5.22
N MET A 21 40.81 19.96 4.70
CA MET A 21 41.07 18.64 4.12
C MET A 21 39.94 18.17 3.18
N PHE A 22 40.39 17.73 2.00
CA PHE A 22 39.72 16.89 0.99
C PHE A 22 38.36 17.30 0.39
N LEU A 23 38.47 17.95 -0.77
CA LEU A 23 37.54 17.76 -1.89
C LEU A 23 37.59 16.30 -2.37
N ALA A 24 36.49 15.56 -2.20
CA ALA A 24 36.18 14.43 -3.08
C ALA A 24 35.37 14.99 -4.27
N SER A 25 35.89 14.80 -5.48
CA SER A 25 35.28 15.29 -6.72
C SER A 25 34.51 14.17 -7.44
N CYS A 26 33.54 14.57 -8.25
CA CYS A 26 32.73 13.74 -9.17
C CYS A 26 31.72 12.78 -8.51
N SER A 27 30.51 12.57 -9.07
CA SER A 27 29.98 13.02 -10.37
C SER A 27 28.55 13.58 -10.27
N LYS A 28 28.23 14.53 -11.16
CA LYS A 28 26.84 14.78 -11.57
C LYS A 28 26.39 13.63 -12.49
N ASN A 29 25.59 12.71 -11.98
CA ASN A 29 24.43 12.22 -12.72
C ASN A 29 23.25 13.11 -12.23
N ASN A 30 22.53 13.88 -13.04
CA ASN A 30 22.14 13.62 -14.44
C ASN A 30 21.65 12.18 -14.59
N ASP A 31 20.63 11.83 -13.82
CA ASP A 31 19.46 11.03 -14.26
C ASP A 31 18.42 10.93 -13.12
N VAL A 32 18.04 12.07 -12.52
CA VAL A 32 16.68 12.19 -11.98
C VAL A 32 15.81 12.53 -13.16
N ALA A 33 15.26 11.51 -13.81
CA ALA A 33 14.20 11.71 -14.79
C ALA A 33 13.08 12.50 -14.11
N ALA A 34 12.75 13.67 -14.67
CA ALA A 34 11.62 14.45 -14.19
C ALA A 34 10.35 13.57 -14.20
N PRO A 35 9.41 13.75 -13.25
CA PRO A 35 8.22 12.92 -13.16
C PRO A 35 7.54 12.76 -14.52
N GLY A 36 7.39 11.50 -14.96
CA GLY A 36 6.82 11.18 -16.25
C GLY A 36 5.34 11.56 -16.27
N LEU A 37 5.01 12.71 -16.85
CA LEU A 37 3.64 13.16 -17.04
C LEU A 37 2.96 12.31 -18.12
N GLN A 38 2.41 11.14 -17.77
CA GLN A 38 1.48 10.44 -18.64
C GLN A 38 0.11 11.12 -18.57
N SER A 39 -0.33 11.66 -19.71
CA SER A 39 -1.65 12.25 -19.85
C SER A 39 -2.74 11.17 -19.83
N VAL A 40 -3.42 11.04 -18.70
CA VAL A 40 -4.69 10.32 -18.59
C VAL A 40 -5.80 11.34 -18.39
N ASN A 41 -6.55 11.64 -19.45
CA ASN A 41 -7.80 12.42 -19.43
C ASN A 41 -7.73 13.76 -18.65
N GLY A 42 -6.69 14.56 -18.90
CA GLY A 42 -6.67 15.97 -18.49
C GLY A 42 -6.51 16.25 -16.99
N ARG A 43 -6.19 15.24 -16.17
CA ARG A 43 -5.70 15.46 -14.81
C ARG A 43 -4.25 14.99 -14.71
N VAL A 44 -3.35 15.93 -14.46
CA VAL A 44 -1.98 15.60 -14.03
C VAL A 44 -2.07 15.04 -12.62
N GLN A 45 -1.96 13.73 -12.50
CA GLN A 45 -1.62 13.07 -11.26
C GLN A 45 -0.21 12.49 -11.43
N ALA A 46 0.68 12.82 -10.50
CA ALA A 46 2.01 12.25 -10.50
C ALA A 46 1.92 10.79 -10.07
N ASP A 47 2.39 9.87 -10.91
CA ASP A 47 2.76 8.52 -10.46
C ASP A 47 3.85 8.67 -9.38
N VAL A 48 3.65 7.98 -8.24
CA VAL A 48 4.61 8.01 -7.14
C VAL A 48 5.74 7.04 -7.47
N VAL A 49 6.74 7.54 -8.22
CA VAL A 49 7.93 6.79 -8.59
C VAL A 49 8.73 6.40 -7.35
N VAL A 50 8.66 5.12 -6.97
CA VAL A 50 9.51 4.55 -5.92
C VAL A 50 10.86 4.16 -6.53
N PRO A 51 11.99 4.75 -6.09
CA PRO A 51 13.32 4.32 -6.54
C PRO A 51 13.65 2.93 -6.00
N ASP A 52 14.46 2.17 -6.75
CA ASP A 52 14.86 0.83 -6.29
C ASP A 52 15.73 0.91 -5.02
N GLY A 53 15.50 -0.03 -4.09
CA GLY A 53 16.05 -0.01 -2.73
C GLY A 53 15.49 1.11 -1.83
N GLY A 54 14.59 1.96 -2.34
CA GLY A 54 14.06 3.12 -1.63
C GLY A 54 12.62 2.94 -1.13
N SER A 55 12.07 4.05 -0.62
CA SER A 55 10.69 4.12 -0.12
C SER A 55 10.08 5.50 -0.29
N VAL A 56 8.76 5.55 -0.38
CA VAL A 56 7.93 6.77 -0.41
C VAL A 56 6.82 6.68 0.64
N ASP A 57 6.32 7.83 1.09
CA ASP A 57 5.12 7.91 1.93
C ASP A 57 3.85 7.91 1.08
N ILE A 58 2.84 7.17 1.54
CA ILE A 58 1.48 7.19 0.97
C ILE A 58 0.81 8.47 1.50
N THR A 59 0.48 9.41 0.61
CA THR A 59 0.01 10.75 1.00
C THR A 59 -1.23 11.22 0.26
N ASN A 60 -1.56 10.65 -0.89
CA ASN A 60 -2.75 11.06 -1.65
C ASN A 60 -4.04 10.50 -1.04
N ASN A 61 -5.16 11.17 -1.31
CA ASN A 61 -6.51 10.68 -1.00
C ASN A 61 -6.74 10.24 0.48
N ASN A 62 -6.11 10.93 1.44
CA ASN A 62 -6.09 10.56 2.86
C ASN A 62 -5.54 9.14 3.15
N GLY A 63 -4.70 8.64 2.25
CA GLY A 63 -3.87 7.47 2.47
C GLY A 63 -2.81 7.73 3.54
N GLN A 64 -2.39 6.64 4.19
CA GLN A 64 -1.31 6.59 5.16
C GLN A 64 -0.52 5.30 4.95
N GLY A 65 0.74 5.28 5.34
CA GLY A 65 1.64 4.13 5.20
C GLY A 65 2.86 4.47 4.34
N LYS A 66 3.65 3.45 3.99
CA LYS A 66 4.81 3.56 3.11
C LYS A 66 4.77 2.51 2.01
N VAL A 67 5.33 2.86 0.85
CA VAL A 67 5.68 1.90 -0.21
C VAL A 67 7.19 1.81 -0.31
N TYR A 68 7.70 0.59 -0.25
CA TYR A 68 9.10 0.22 -0.47
C TYR A 68 9.23 -0.50 -1.81
N ARG A 69 10.39 -0.39 -2.47
CA ARG A 69 10.68 -1.13 -3.70
C ARG A 69 11.97 -1.94 -3.59
N THR A 70 11.96 -3.12 -4.18
CA THR A 70 13.16 -3.96 -4.38
C THR A 70 13.04 -4.69 -5.71
N GLY A 71 13.84 -4.29 -6.69
CA GLY A 71 13.73 -4.70 -8.09
C GLY A 71 12.36 -4.37 -8.69
N THR A 72 11.60 -5.42 -9.00
CA THR A 72 10.23 -5.36 -9.54
C THR A 72 9.14 -5.55 -8.48
N VAL A 73 9.52 -5.80 -7.22
CA VAL A 73 8.58 -6.02 -6.12
C VAL A 73 8.38 -4.74 -5.32
N TYR A 74 7.13 -4.36 -5.14
CA TYR A 74 6.70 -3.31 -4.23
C TYR A 74 6.17 -3.94 -2.95
N ARG A 75 6.50 -3.36 -1.79
CA ARG A 75 5.98 -3.75 -0.48
C ARG A 75 5.32 -2.54 0.16
N VAL A 76 4.03 -2.67 0.46
CA VAL A 76 3.21 -1.65 1.11
C VAL A 76 3.07 -2.00 2.58
N GLU A 77 3.30 -1.02 3.46
CA GLU A 77 3.22 -1.19 4.90
C GLU A 77 2.28 -0.17 5.53
N ASN A 78 1.48 -0.63 6.51
CA ASN A 78 0.53 0.17 7.27
C ASN A 78 -0.48 0.95 6.40
N PHE A 79 -0.87 0.40 5.24
CA PHE A 79 -1.82 1.08 4.36
C PHE A 79 -3.19 1.22 5.03
N LYS A 80 -3.60 2.46 5.23
CA LYS A 80 -4.92 2.85 5.73
C LYS A 80 -5.40 4.04 4.94
N GLN A 81 -6.70 4.14 4.70
CA GLN A 81 -7.30 5.31 4.08
C GLN A 81 -8.41 5.90 4.96
N ILE A 82 -8.30 7.19 5.27
CA ILE A 82 -9.15 7.87 6.25
C ILE A 82 -10.19 8.73 5.54
N TYR A 83 -11.42 8.21 5.41
CA TYR A 83 -12.57 8.96 4.88
C TYR A 83 -13.48 9.58 5.96
N SER A 84 -13.21 9.34 7.25
CA SER A 84 -13.85 10.04 8.38
C SER A 84 -12.78 10.64 9.27
N THR A 85 -13.00 11.86 9.80
CA THR A 85 -12.11 12.50 10.77
C THR A 85 -12.16 11.88 12.16
N ASP A 86 -13.12 10.98 12.42
CA ASP A 86 -13.25 10.30 13.71
C ASP A 86 -12.17 9.22 13.89
N PRO A 87 -11.70 8.96 15.13
CA PRO A 87 -10.90 7.78 15.45
C PRO A 87 -11.78 6.52 15.44
N GLY A 88 -12.19 6.12 14.23
CA GLY A 88 -13.04 4.97 13.92
C GLY A 88 -12.86 4.55 12.45
N GLN A 89 -13.62 3.54 12.02
CA GLN A 89 -13.59 3.12 10.61
C GLN A 89 -14.08 4.26 9.69
N PRO A 90 -13.58 4.36 8.44
CA PRO A 90 -14.15 5.30 7.47
C PRO A 90 -15.65 5.06 7.29
N ALA A 91 -16.44 6.10 7.01
CA ALA A 91 -17.90 6.01 6.91
C ALA A 91 -18.41 5.01 5.86
N ASN A 92 -17.58 4.67 4.85
CA ASN A 92 -17.86 3.65 3.83
C ASN A 92 -17.07 2.34 4.03
N GLY A 93 -16.37 2.16 5.15
CA GLY A 93 -15.70 0.91 5.52
C GLY A 93 -14.83 0.31 4.42
N THR A 94 -14.12 1.11 3.63
CA THR A 94 -13.36 0.66 2.44
C THR A 94 -12.12 1.51 2.17
N PHE A 95 -11.04 0.87 1.70
CA PHE A 95 -9.82 1.52 1.23
C PHE A 95 -9.58 1.19 -0.24
N PHE A 96 -8.99 2.11 -1.00
CA PHE A 96 -8.81 1.99 -2.45
C PHE A 96 -7.33 2.05 -2.81
N TRP A 97 -6.86 1.15 -3.67
CA TRP A 97 -5.46 1.09 -4.10
C TRP A 97 -5.32 1.15 -5.61
N ARG A 98 -4.25 1.78 -6.08
CA ARG A 98 -3.85 1.80 -7.49
C ARG A 98 -2.42 1.30 -7.63
N PHE A 99 -2.26 0.21 -8.37
CA PHE A 99 -0.95 -0.38 -8.66
C PHE A 99 -0.13 0.49 -9.63
N SER A 100 -0.81 1.25 -10.49
CA SER A 100 -0.18 2.17 -11.45
C SER A 100 0.48 3.39 -10.80
N ASP A 101 -0.05 3.84 -9.67
CA ASP A 101 0.32 5.11 -9.03
C ASP A 101 1.16 4.90 -7.76
N ASN A 102 1.30 3.64 -7.32
CA ASN A 102 1.90 3.26 -6.04
C ASN A 102 1.28 3.98 -4.82
N ASP A 103 -0.01 4.34 -4.88
CA ASP A 103 -0.68 5.16 -3.86
C ASP A 103 -2.19 4.85 -3.77
N ALA A 104 -2.84 5.43 -2.76
CA ALA A 104 -4.26 5.38 -2.51
C ALA A 104 -5.09 5.87 -3.72
N GLY A 105 -6.17 5.14 -4.00
CA GLY A 105 -7.18 5.49 -5.00
C GLY A 105 -8.34 6.30 -4.42
N THR A 106 -9.43 6.35 -5.18
CA THR A 106 -10.72 6.93 -4.79
C THR A 106 -11.85 5.99 -5.24
N PRO A 107 -13.10 6.17 -4.78
CA PRO A 107 -14.24 5.38 -5.27
C PRO A 107 -14.46 5.45 -6.79
N ALA A 108 -13.94 6.48 -7.47
CA ALA A 108 -14.02 6.68 -8.92
C ALA A 108 -12.76 6.22 -9.68
N SER A 109 -11.66 5.88 -8.99
CA SER A 109 -10.39 5.48 -9.59
C SER A 109 -9.62 4.57 -8.64
N TYR A 110 -9.69 3.27 -8.87
CA TYR A 110 -8.99 2.23 -8.11
C TYR A 110 -8.82 0.97 -8.96
N ASN A 111 -7.79 0.19 -8.68
CA ASN A 111 -7.64 -1.16 -9.23
C ASN A 111 -8.31 -2.18 -8.29
N ILE A 112 -7.96 -2.12 -7.01
CA ILE A 112 -8.55 -2.96 -5.96
C ILE A 112 -9.08 -2.11 -4.82
N LYS A 113 -10.17 -2.60 -4.22
CA LYS A 113 -10.81 -2.06 -3.04
C LYS A 113 -10.74 -3.10 -1.93
N PHE A 114 -10.19 -2.71 -0.81
CA PHE A 114 -10.13 -3.49 0.42
C PHE A 114 -11.32 -3.17 1.33
N SER A 115 -11.84 -4.18 2.02
CA SER A 115 -12.75 -4.01 3.14
C SER A 115 -12.03 -3.33 4.31
N GLY A 116 -12.51 -2.16 4.67
CA GLY A 116 -12.14 -1.43 5.90
C GLY A 116 -12.95 -1.88 7.12
N VAL A 117 -13.73 -2.96 7.01
CA VAL A 117 -14.34 -3.68 8.15
C VAL A 117 -13.65 -5.04 8.34
N ALA A 118 -13.99 -5.75 9.42
CA ALA A 118 -13.29 -6.98 9.85
C ALA A 118 -13.31 -8.14 8.84
N THR A 119 -14.07 -8.04 7.75
CA THR A 119 -14.20 -9.09 6.74
C THR A 119 -13.03 -9.15 5.75
N GLY A 120 -12.16 -8.14 5.70
CA GLY A 120 -10.92 -8.19 4.91
C GLY A 120 -11.07 -8.35 3.38
N ASP A 121 -12.30 -8.40 2.86
CA ASP A 121 -12.63 -8.75 1.47
C ASP A 121 -11.97 -7.81 0.44
N ILE A 122 -11.67 -8.35 -0.73
CA ILE A 122 -10.99 -7.64 -1.81
C ILE A 122 -11.83 -7.74 -3.08
N THR A 123 -12.13 -6.61 -3.70
CA THR A 123 -12.87 -6.52 -4.98
C THR A 123 -12.12 -5.66 -5.99
N ALA A 124 -12.08 -6.05 -7.26
CA ALA A 124 -11.57 -5.19 -8.33
C ALA A 124 -12.58 -4.12 -8.78
N GLY A 125 -12.11 -3.09 -9.47
CA GLY A 125 -12.92 -2.00 -10.00
C GLY A 125 -13.44 -2.24 -11.42
N GLY A 126 -14.66 -1.78 -11.71
CA GLY A 126 -15.20 -1.76 -13.08
C GLY A 126 -15.23 -3.14 -13.76
N THR A 127 -14.49 -3.29 -14.86
CA THR A 127 -14.35 -4.53 -15.64
C THR A 127 -13.11 -5.35 -15.28
N ASP A 128 -12.33 -4.93 -14.29
CA ASP A 128 -11.10 -5.62 -13.90
C ASP A 128 -11.40 -6.93 -13.16
N GLU A 129 -10.57 -7.94 -13.35
CA GLU A 129 -10.75 -9.29 -12.80
C GLU A 129 -9.84 -9.55 -11.59
N LEU A 130 -10.36 -10.25 -10.57
CA LEU A 130 -9.58 -10.91 -9.53
C LEU A 130 -9.54 -12.42 -9.73
N ARG A 131 -8.40 -13.04 -9.44
CA ARG A 131 -8.18 -14.49 -9.34
C ARG A 131 -7.23 -14.81 -8.19
N PHE A 132 -7.06 -16.08 -7.86
CA PHE A 132 -5.97 -16.53 -6.98
C PHE A 132 -5.35 -17.84 -7.47
N VAL A 133 -4.11 -18.08 -7.06
CA VAL A 133 -3.37 -19.31 -7.36
C VAL A 133 -2.64 -19.79 -6.10
N ASP A 134 -2.71 -21.09 -5.83
CA ASP A 134 -2.00 -21.74 -4.72
C ASP A 134 -0.54 -22.00 -5.12
N LYS A 135 0.21 -20.89 -5.26
CA LYS A 135 1.60 -20.81 -5.67
C LYS A 135 2.26 -19.62 -4.96
N ALA A 136 3.48 -19.82 -4.45
CA ALA A 136 4.23 -18.80 -3.73
C ALA A 136 4.50 -17.55 -4.61
N PHE A 137 4.34 -16.35 -4.04
CA PHE A 137 4.42 -15.05 -4.72
C PHE A 137 5.65 -14.88 -5.63
N SER A 138 6.82 -15.35 -5.18
CA SER A 138 8.07 -15.30 -5.96
C SER A 138 7.96 -16.08 -7.28
N SER A 139 7.31 -17.24 -7.26
CA SER A 139 7.19 -18.20 -8.37
C SER A 139 6.04 -17.91 -9.34
N VAL A 140 5.15 -16.95 -9.03
CA VAL A 140 4.03 -16.59 -9.89
C VAL A 140 4.50 -15.83 -11.14
N VAL A 141 3.93 -16.20 -12.29
CA VAL A 141 4.21 -15.66 -13.65
C VAL A 141 2.91 -15.39 -14.41
N ALA A 142 2.94 -14.54 -15.44
CA ALA A 142 1.73 -14.11 -16.16
C ALA A 142 0.87 -15.28 -16.71
N ALA A 143 1.52 -16.39 -17.11
CA ALA A 143 0.84 -17.59 -17.61
C ALA A 143 -0.06 -18.28 -16.55
N ASP A 144 0.19 -18.08 -15.25
CA ASP A 144 -0.67 -18.63 -14.19
C ASP A 144 -2.10 -18.06 -14.23
N TRP A 145 -2.32 -16.90 -14.88
CA TRP A 145 -3.64 -16.27 -14.99
C TRP A 145 -4.72 -17.19 -15.58
N THR A 146 -4.36 -18.01 -16.57
CA THR A 146 -5.30 -18.84 -17.32
C THR A 146 -5.80 -20.04 -16.51
N THR A 147 -5.00 -20.51 -15.55
CA THR A 147 -5.31 -21.64 -14.66
C THR A 147 -5.68 -21.22 -13.24
N ALA A 148 -5.47 -19.94 -12.88
CA ALA A 148 -5.86 -19.37 -11.60
C ALA A 148 -7.38 -19.44 -11.36
N THR A 149 -7.75 -19.65 -10.09
CA THR A 149 -9.14 -19.84 -9.68
C THR A 149 -9.91 -18.52 -9.66
N VAL A 150 -11.10 -18.54 -10.26
CA VAL A 150 -12.06 -17.42 -10.24
C VAL A 150 -12.82 -17.41 -8.91
N PRO A 151 -12.84 -16.28 -8.17
CA PRO A 151 -13.54 -16.15 -6.90
C PRO A 151 -15.05 -15.94 -7.11
N VAL A 152 -15.82 -15.99 -6.02
CA VAL A 152 -17.27 -15.73 -6.07
C VAL A 152 -17.50 -14.22 -6.23
N ALA A 153 -18.36 -13.82 -7.17
CA ALA A 153 -18.76 -12.44 -7.39
C ALA A 153 -17.60 -11.41 -7.46
N ASN A 154 -16.50 -11.78 -8.13
CA ASN A 154 -15.26 -10.98 -8.23
C ASN A 154 -14.71 -10.49 -6.87
N THR A 155 -14.98 -11.24 -5.80
CA THR A 155 -14.68 -10.88 -4.41
C THR A 155 -13.85 -11.99 -3.77
N ILE A 156 -12.60 -11.70 -3.40
CA ILE A 156 -11.76 -12.63 -2.64
C ILE A 156 -11.91 -12.28 -1.16
N GLY A 157 -12.56 -13.18 -0.41
CA GLY A 157 -12.91 -12.98 1.00
C GLY A 157 -12.40 -14.11 1.90
N MET A 158 -13.27 -14.65 2.75
CA MET A 158 -12.96 -15.74 3.69
C MET A 158 -12.75 -17.08 2.98
N ASN A 159 -11.58 -17.70 3.19
CA ASN A 159 -11.33 -19.06 2.69
C ASN A 159 -11.92 -20.11 3.63
N THR A 160 -11.64 -19.97 4.92
CA THR A 160 -11.97 -20.94 5.97
C THR A 160 -12.22 -20.19 7.27
N VAL A 161 -13.14 -20.66 8.10
CA VAL A 161 -13.27 -20.25 9.50
C VAL A 161 -12.92 -21.45 10.40
N VAL A 162 -12.13 -21.20 11.44
CA VAL A 162 -11.63 -22.22 12.37
C VAL A 162 -11.88 -21.80 13.82
N GLY A 163 -12.07 -22.78 14.70
CA GLY A 163 -12.36 -22.56 16.12
C GLY A 163 -13.63 -23.28 16.59
N THR A 164 -14.03 -23.00 17.83
CA THR A 164 -15.21 -23.60 18.47
C THR A 164 -16.40 -22.64 18.51
N GLY A 165 -17.63 -23.17 18.43
CA GLY A 165 -18.85 -22.36 18.54
C GLY A 165 -19.08 -21.38 17.38
N ILE A 166 -18.60 -21.72 16.18
CA ILE A 166 -18.79 -20.90 14.96
C ILE A 166 -20.29 -20.93 14.56
N PRO A 167 -20.99 -19.79 14.44
CA PRO A 167 -22.38 -19.76 13.98
C PRO A 167 -22.50 -20.26 12.53
N PRO A 168 -23.56 -21.01 12.17
CA PRO A 168 -23.75 -21.52 10.79
C PRO A 168 -23.69 -20.43 9.71
N ALA A 169 -24.21 -19.23 10.00
CA ALA A 169 -24.16 -18.08 9.09
C ALA A 169 -22.73 -17.58 8.81
N VAL A 170 -21.80 -17.73 9.77
CA VAL A 170 -20.38 -17.38 9.60
C VAL A 170 -19.66 -18.48 8.83
N SER A 171 -19.94 -19.75 9.15
CA SER A 171 -19.42 -20.90 8.39
C SER A 171 -19.81 -20.85 6.90
N ALA A 172 -21.00 -20.33 6.57
CA ALA A 172 -21.45 -20.15 5.19
C ALA A 172 -20.66 -19.08 4.39
N LEU A 173 -19.93 -18.18 5.05
CA LEU A 173 -19.06 -17.20 4.38
C LEU A 173 -17.72 -17.82 3.92
N ALA A 174 -17.27 -18.88 4.59
CA ALA A 174 -16.05 -19.61 4.26
C ALA A 174 -16.28 -20.52 3.04
N ASN A 175 -15.86 -20.06 1.86
CA ASN A 175 -16.20 -20.71 0.58
C ASN A 175 -15.05 -21.47 -0.09
N GLY A 176 -13.90 -21.64 0.57
CA GLY A 176 -12.70 -22.30 0.02
C GLY A 176 -12.01 -21.53 -1.12
N LYS A 177 -12.46 -20.30 -1.43
CA LYS A 177 -11.99 -19.45 -2.53
C LYS A 177 -11.55 -18.06 -2.07
N GLY A 178 -11.20 -17.93 -0.80
CA GLY A 178 -10.80 -16.68 -0.16
C GLY A 178 -9.27 -16.51 -0.04
N TRP A 179 -8.83 -15.40 0.54
CA TRP A 179 -7.41 -15.14 0.80
C TRP A 179 -7.00 -15.38 2.26
N TYR A 180 -7.95 -15.48 3.19
CA TYR A 180 -7.68 -15.60 4.63
C TYR A 180 -8.39 -16.74 5.35
N ILE A 181 -7.80 -17.17 6.46
CA ILE A 181 -8.41 -17.99 7.49
C ILE A 181 -8.91 -17.06 8.61
N TYR A 182 -10.15 -17.26 9.05
CA TYR A 182 -10.74 -16.55 10.17
C TYR A 182 -10.71 -17.41 11.42
N ASN A 183 -9.99 -16.96 12.45
CA ASN A 183 -9.77 -17.70 13.69
C ASN A 183 -10.79 -17.23 14.73
N TRP A 184 -11.98 -17.82 14.68
CA TRP A 184 -13.17 -17.44 15.45
C TRP A 184 -12.89 -17.41 16.96
N SER A 185 -12.50 -18.55 17.53
CA SER A 185 -12.27 -18.68 18.98
C SER A 185 -10.87 -18.23 19.43
N ALA A 186 -10.04 -17.69 18.52
CA ALA A 186 -8.70 -17.15 18.82
C ALA A 186 -8.68 -15.63 18.59
N GLY A 187 -9.55 -14.93 19.32
CA GLY A 187 -9.63 -13.46 19.30
C GLY A 187 -10.18 -12.87 18.00
N HIS A 188 -10.98 -13.61 17.22
CA HIS A 188 -11.54 -13.15 15.95
C HIS A 188 -10.47 -12.64 14.97
N THR A 189 -9.35 -13.35 14.85
CA THR A 189 -8.19 -12.91 14.08
C THR A 189 -8.16 -13.42 12.63
N VAL A 190 -7.60 -12.64 11.72
CA VAL A 190 -7.51 -12.90 10.28
C VAL A 190 -6.06 -13.22 9.91
N THR A 191 -5.81 -14.37 9.29
CA THR A 191 -4.46 -14.77 8.83
C THR A 191 -4.48 -15.16 7.35
N PRO A 192 -3.50 -14.71 6.52
CA PRO A 192 -3.45 -15.13 5.11
C PRO A 192 -3.36 -16.65 4.94
N VAL A 193 -3.96 -17.17 3.87
CA VAL A 193 -3.76 -18.57 3.44
C VAL A 193 -2.33 -18.72 2.93
N SER A 194 -1.55 -19.56 3.62
CA SER A 194 -0.14 -19.80 3.26
C SER A 194 -0.01 -20.34 1.83
N GLY A 195 0.94 -19.79 1.07
CA GLY A 195 1.22 -20.21 -0.30
C GLY A 195 0.20 -19.72 -1.35
N ARG A 196 -0.80 -18.91 -0.99
CA ARG A 196 -1.79 -18.36 -1.93
C ARG A 196 -1.39 -16.96 -2.39
N THR A 197 -1.21 -16.78 -3.69
CA THR A 197 -1.03 -15.48 -4.33
C THR A 197 -2.30 -15.04 -5.02
N LEU A 198 -2.64 -13.76 -4.90
CA LEU A 198 -3.78 -13.14 -5.56
C LEU A 198 -3.31 -12.52 -6.88
N LEU A 199 -4.20 -12.52 -7.87
CA LEU A 199 -3.96 -11.94 -9.18
C LEU A 199 -5.03 -10.89 -9.47
N PHE A 200 -4.59 -9.75 -9.98
CA PHE A 200 -5.43 -8.70 -10.53
C PHE A 200 -5.12 -8.56 -12.02
N LYS A 201 -6.13 -8.29 -12.85
CA LYS A 201 -5.93 -7.99 -14.26
C LYS A 201 -6.79 -6.83 -14.74
N SER A 202 -6.14 -5.90 -15.44
CA SER A 202 -6.77 -4.79 -16.18
C SER A 202 -6.25 -4.78 -17.60
N GLY A 203 -7.13 -5.00 -18.58
CA GLY A 203 -6.75 -5.13 -19.99
C GLY A 203 -5.75 -6.26 -20.22
N THR A 204 -4.52 -5.92 -20.62
CA THR A 204 -3.40 -6.85 -20.80
C THR A 204 -2.50 -6.99 -19.57
N THR A 205 -2.55 -6.04 -18.64
CA THR A 205 -1.68 -5.99 -17.46
C THR A 205 -2.15 -6.97 -16.39
N VAL A 206 -1.27 -7.86 -15.94
CA VAL A 206 -1.51 -8.75 -14.79
C VAL A 206 -0.60 -8.35 -13.65
N VAL A 207 -1.15 -8.26 -12.43
CA VAL A 207 -0.41 -7.98 -11.20
C VAL A 207 -0.59 -9.16 -10.25
N ALA A 208 0.51 -9.75 -9.80
CA ALA A 208 0.51 -10.64 -8.65
C ALA A 208 0.59 -9.79 -7.37
N PHE A 209 -0.22 -10.12 -6.36
CA PHE A 209 -0.17 -9.50 -5.05
C PHE A 209 -0.48 -10.50 -3.93
N GLU A 210 0.04 -10.24 -2.73
CA GLU A 210 -0.15 -11.10 -1.56
C GLU A 210 -0.37 -10.21 -0.34
N ILE A 211 -1.46 -10.46 0.40
CA ILE A 211 -1.72 -9.79 1.67
C ILE A 211 -0.90 -10.48 2.76
N ILE A 212 -0.10 -9.70 3.46
CA ILE A 212 0.79 -10.15 4.54
C ILE A 212 0.06 -10.00 5.89
N SER A 213 -0.65 -8.89 6.09
CA SER A 213 -1.44 -8.63 7.30
C SER A 213 -2.50 -7.54 7.06
N ILE A 214 -3.52 -7.50 7.92
CA ILE A 214 -4.48 -6.39 8.03
C ILE A 214 -4.34 -5.61 9.35
N TYR A 215 -3.31 -5.92 10.14
CA TYR A 215 -3.07 -5.33 11.44
C TYR A 215 -1.95 -4.31 11.42
N GLN A 216 -2.09 -3.27 12.25
CA GLN A 216 -1.11 -2.21 12.39
C GLN A 216 0.24 -2.82 12.81
N ASN A 217 1.30 -2.43 12.10
CA ASN A 217 2.64 -2.97 12.26
C ASN A 217 2.72 -4.50 12.17
N GLN A 218 1.77 -5.14 11.48
CA GLN A 218 1.63 -6.60 11.33
C GLN A 218 1.36 -7.36 12.65
N VAL A 219 0.96 -6.66 13.73
CA VAL A 219 0.69 -7.28 15.04
C VAL A 219 -0.69 -7.94 15.05
N THR A 220 -0.77 -9.24 14.79
CA THR A 220 -2.03 -10.01 14.74
C THR A 220 -2.90 -9.81 15.98
N GLY A 221 -4.15 -9.41 15.77
CA GLY A 221 -5.11 -9.08 16.84
C GLY A 221 -4.98 -7.67 17.42
N GLY A 222 -4.02 -6.87 16.95
CA GLY A 222 -3.91 -5.44 17.25
C GLY A 222 -4.89 -4.56 16.47
N THR A 223 -4.60 -3.26 16.39
CA THR A 223 -5.42 -2.29 15.64
C THR A 223 -5.59 -2.70 14.18
N PHE A 224 -6.82 -2.66 13.67
CA PHE A 224 -7.14 -2.94 12.27
C PHE A 224 -8.20 -1.94 11.75
N PRO A 225 -8.33 -1.74 10.43
CA PRO A 225 -7.52 -2.31 9.36
C PRO A 225 -6.35 -1.41 8.97
N TYR A 226 -5.17 -2.03 8.83
CA TYR A 226 -3.93 -1.49 8.30
C TYR A 226 -3.32 -2.56 7.40
N TYR A 227 -3.47 -2.40 6.08
CA TYR A 227 -3.04 -3.42 5.12
C TYR A 227 -1.52 -3.40 4.93
N HIS A 228 -0.92 -4.56 5.06
CA HIS A 228 0.45 -4.85 4.63
C HIS A 228 0.37 -5.86 3.51
N PHE A 229 0.94 -5.54 2.35
CA PHE A 229 0.90 -6.41 1.17
C PHE A 229 2.11 -6.18 0.28
N ARG A 230 2.38 -7.12 -0.62
CA ARG A 230 3.39 -6.96 -1.67
C ARG A 230 2.79 -7.22 -3.04
N TYR A 231 3.32 -6.59 -4.08
CA TYR A 231 2.89 -6.81 -5.45
C TYR A 231 4.02 -6.68 -6.46
N LYS A 232 3.82 -7.27 -7.64
CA LYS A 232 4.66 -7.13 -8.84
C LYS A 232 3.78 -7.25 -10.08
N THR A 233 4.07 -6.46 -11.11
CA THR A 233 3.53 -6.71 -12.47
C THR A 233 4.21 -7.96 -13.04
N LEU A 234 3.45 -8.76 -13.81
CA LEU A 234 3.87 -10.04 -14.40
C LEU A 234 4.14 -9.95 -15.91
#